data_AF-A0A7X6R7B5-F1
#
_entry.id   AF-A0A7X6R7B5-F1
#
_cell.length_a   1.000
_cell.length_b   1.000
_cell.length_c   1.000
_cell.angle_alpha   90.00
_cell.angle_beta   90.00
_cell.angle_gamma   90.00
#
_symmetry.space_group_name_H-M   'P 1'
#
loop_
_entity.id
_entity.type
_entity.pdbx_description
1 polymer ?
#
loop_
_entity_poly.entity_id
_entity_poly.type
_entity_poly.pdbx_seq_one_letter_code
_entity_poly.pdbx_strand_id
1 'polypeptide(L)'
;MTTHIRHGWRKSTFSNNGGASCVEVNFIGDRVLVRDSKYLRNPANDPAAQPVLSMPVGLWPTFCDRSVSSAPGSDITGLPRITRHDDGRVSVSSRDTAVELIFTPDEWTAFIRGVHAGEFNLLAA
;
A
#
# COMPACT_ATOMS: atom_id res chain seq x y z
N MET A 1 -4.96 11.25 24.54
CA MET A 1 -5.25 11.16 23.09
C MET A 1 -4.70 9.83 22.62
N THR A 2 -5.57 8.83 22.47
CA THR A 2 -5.19 7.46 22.12
C THR A 2 -5.57 7.24 20.67
N THR A 3 -4.58 7.22 19.78
CA THR A 3 -4.78 6.91 18.36
C THR A 3 -5.41 5.52 18.23
N HIS A 4 -6.68 5.44 17.82
CA HIS A 4 -7.35 4.15 17.64
C HIS A 4 -6.92 3.53 16.31
N ILE A 5 -5.91 2.67 16.38
CA ILE A 5 -5.50 1.81 15.26
C ILE A 5 -6.65 0.82 14.99
N ARG A 6 -7.42 0.98 13.92
CA ARG A 6 -8.48 0.01 13.55
C ARG A 6 -7.86 -1.31 13.07
N HIS A 7 -7.75 -2.33 13.90
CA HIS A 7 -7.15 -3.61 13.48
C HIS A 7 -7.99 -4.32 12.39
N GLY A 8 -7.31 -4.93 11.40
CA GLY A 8 -7.93 -5.70 10.31
C GLY A 8 -7.59 -5.18 8.90
N TRP A 9 -7.65 -6.07 7.90
CA TRP A 9 -7.44 -5.71 6.49
C TRP A 9 -8.54 -4.79 6.00
N ARG A 10 -8.15 -3.65 5.42
CA ARG A 10 -9.05 -2.62 4.89
C ARG A 10 -8.73 -2.39 3.42
N LYS A 11 -9.75 -2.41 2.58
CA LYS A 11 -9.65 -1.98 1.18
C LYS A 11 -9.89 -0.46 1.10
N SER A 12 -9.23 0.23 0.18
CA SER A 12 -9.62 1.61 -0.18
C SER A 12 -11.05 1.64 -0.72
N THR A 13 -11.84 2.67 -0.40
CA THR A 13 -13.21 2.77 -0.96
C THR A 13 -13.19 3.11 -2.46
N PHE A 14 -12.08 3.68 -2.96
CA PHE A 14 -11.87 3.99 -4.38
C PHE A 14 -11.54 2.77 -5.25
N SER A 15 -11.43 1.57 -4.65
CA SER A 15 -11.17 0.32 -5.37
C SER A 15 -12.40 -0.32 -6.02
N ASN A 16 -13.57 0.34 -5.94
CA ASN A 16 -14.86 -0.19 -6.42
C ASN A 16 -15.31 0.38 -7.79
N ASN A 17 -14.49 1.20 -8.45
CA ASN A 17 -14.93 2.02 -9.60
C ASN A 17 -14.73 1.35 -10.98
N GLY A 18 -15.09 0.07 -11.11
CA GLY A 18 -15.15 -0.63 -12.41
C GLY A 18 -14.01 -1.60 -12.74
N GLY A 19 -13.05 -1.78 -11.83
CA GLY A 19 -12.00 -2.80 -11.93
C GLY A 19 -11.52 -3.15 -10.52
N ALA A 20 -11.71 -4.41 -10.11
CA ALA A 20 -11.73 -4.88 -8.72
C ALA A 20 -10.40 -4.82 -7.94
N SER A 21 -9.47 -3.96 -8.29
CA SER A 21 -8.08 -4.04 -7.86
C SER A 21 -7.80 -3.21 -6.62
N CYS A 22 -7.86 -3.88 -5.48
CA CYS A 22 -7.78 -3.24 -4.18
C CYS A 22 -6.38 -3.42 -3.60
N VAL A 23 -5.69 -2.30 -3.35
CA VAL A 23 -4.65 -2.24 -2.32
C VAL A 23 -5.33 -2.47 -0.98
N GLU A 24 -4.85 -3.47 -0.23
CA GLU A 24 -5.33 -3.77 1.11
C GLU A 24 -4.29 -3.31 2.13
N VAL A 25 -4.74 -2.57 3.15
CA VAL A 25 -3.88 -2.04 4.21
C VAL A 25 -4.37 -2.56 5.56
N ASN A 26 -3.46 -3.01 6.41
CA ASN A 26 -3.76 -3.43 7.78
C ASN A 26 -2.76 -2.79 8.75
N PHE A 27 -3.27 -2.17 9.80
CA PHE A 27 -2.44 -1.57 10.83
C PHE A 27 -2.39 -2.52 12.03
N ILE A 28 -1.20 -2.99 12.37
CA ILE A 28 -0.95 -3.96 13.43
C ILE A 28 0.21 -3.49 14.31
N GLY A 29 -0.08 -3.16 15.57
CA GLY A 29 0.91 -2.62 16.50
C GLY A 29 1.62 -1.39 15.93
N ASP A 30 2.94 -1.48 15.81
CA ASP A 30 3.84 -0.45 15.29
C ASP A 30 4.09 -0.57 13.78
N ARG A 31 3.32 -1.38 13.04
CA ARG A 31 3.51 -1.62 11.60
C ARG A 31 2.25 -1.41 10.78
N VAL A 32 2.47 -1.08 9.51
CA VAL A 32 1.47 -1.09 8.44
C VAL A 32 1.84 -2.19 7.46
N LEU A 33 0.86 -3.04 7.18
CA LEU A 33 0.94 -4.11 6.20
C LEU A 33 0.18 -3.69 4.94
N VAL A 34 0.77 -3.92 3.77
CA VAL A 34 0.14 -3.66 2.47
C VAL A 34 0.23 -4.90 1.62
N ARG A 35 -0.88 -5.30 0.99
CA ARG A 35 -0.90 -6.43 0.05
C ARG A 35 -1.83 -6.16 -1.12
N ASP A 36 -1.65 -6.94 -2.17
CA ASP A 36 -2.47 -6.87 -3.36
C ASP A 36 -3.55 -7.95 -3.34
N SER A 37 -4.81 -7.54 -3.23
CA SER A 37 -5.96 -8.46 -3.24
C SER A 37 -6.07 -9.29 -4.52
N LYS A 38 -5.49 -8.84 -5.65
CA LYS A 38 -5.56 -9.56 -6.93
C LYS A 38 -4.76 -10.86 -6.92
N TYR A 39 -3.80 -11.01 -6.01
CA TYR A 39 -3.04 -12.24 -5.85
C TYR A 39 -3.97 -13.45 -5.67
N LEU A 40 -5.08 -13.30 -4.95
CA LEU A 40 -6.03 -14.38 -4.71
C LEU A 40 -7.00 -14.65 -5.87
N ARG A 41 -6.96 -13.85 -6.94
CA ARG A 41 -7.82 -14.07 -8.12
C ARG A 41 -7.32 -15.20 -9.01
N ASN A 42 -6.02 -15.47 -8.99
CA ASN A 42 -5.48 -16.65 -9.65
C ASN A 42 -5.67 -17.85 -8.71
N PRO A 43 -6.55 -18.82 -9.02
CA PRO A 43 -6.79 -19.96 -8.15
C PRO A 43 -5.57 -20.86 -7.97
N ALA A 44 -4.57 -20.74 -8.84
CA ALA A 44 -3.30 -21.47 -8.72
C ALA A 44 -2.35 -20.87 -7.66
N ASN A 45 -2.62 -19.67 -7.16
CA ASN A 45 -1.80 -19.05 -6.13
C ASN A 45 -2.16 -19.61 -4.75
N ASP A 46 -1.14 -19.91 -3.93
CA ASP A 46 -1.34 -20.31 -2.53
C ASP A 46 -1.71 -19.08 -1.68
N PRO A 47 -2.92 -19.03 -1.06
CA PRO A 47 -3.31 -17.90 -0.22
C PRO A 47 -2.34 -17.60 0.93
N ALA A 48 -1.64 -18.62 1.46
CA ALA A 48 -0.65 -18.44 2.51
C ALA A 48 0.65 -17.78 2.02
N ALA A 49 0.92 -17.84 0.71
CA ALA A 49 2.10 -17.25 0.08
C ALA A 49 1.85 -15.83 -0.47
N GLN A 50 0.70 -15.23 -0.19
CA GLN A 50 0.38 -13.87 -0.64
C GLN A 50 1.44 -12.87 -0.16
N PRO A 51 2.11 -12.13 -1.06
CA PRO A 51 3.14 -11.18 -0.65
C PRO A 51 2.54 -10.02 0.15
N VAL A 52 3.17 -9.72 1.29
CA VAL A 52 2.78 -8.63 2.19
C VAL A 52 3.98 -7.70 2.40
N LEU A 53 3.86 -6.47 1.94
CA LEU A 53 4.78 -5.39 2.32
C LEU A 53 4.53 -5.02 3.78
N SER A 54 5.59 -4.74 4.52
CA SER A 54 5.51 -4.36 5.92
C SER A 54 6.43 -3.19 6.20
N MET A 55 5.91 -2.13 6.81
CA MET A 55 6.68 -0.93 7.16
C MET A 55 6.30 -0.39 8.53
N PRO A 56 7.20 0.34 9.24
CA PRO A 56 6.86 1.01 10.48
C PRO A 56 5.71 2.01 10.31
N VAL A 57 4.80 2.06 11.28
CA VAL A 57 3.63 2.96 11.24
C VAL A 57 4.03 4.43 11.25
N GLY A 58 5.15 4.78 11.88
CA GLY A 58 5.70 6.14 11.85
C GLY A 58 6.17 6.59 10.46
N LEU A 59 6.43 5.66 9.54
CA LEU A 59 6.84 5.95 8.16
C LEU A 59 5.66 5.97 7.18
N TRP A 60 4.45 5.61 7.63
CA TRP A 60 3.26 5.58 6.78
C TRP A 60 2.90 6.93 6.13
N PRO A 61 2.92 8.07 6.85
CA PRO A 61 2.67 9.37 6.21
C PRO A 61 3.67 9.67 5.10
N THR A 62 4.95 9.36 5.31
CA THR A 62 5.99 9.52 4.28
C THR A 62 5.78 8.61 3.08
N PHE A 63 5.30 7.38 3.29
CA PHE A 63 4.90 6.49 2.21
C PHE A 63 3.76 7.06 1.37
N CYS A 64 2.72 7.60 2.02
CA CYS A 64 1.60 8.27 1.37
C CYS A 64 2.07 9.47 0.55
N ASP A 65 2.91 10.34 1.11
CA ASP A 65 3.45 11.51 0.41
C ASP A 65 4.25 11.13 -0.84
N ARG A 66 5.10 10.09 -0.74
CA ARG A 66 5.85 9.55 -1.89
C ARG A 66 4.96 8.87 -2.92
N SER A 67 3.82 8.36 -2.52
CA SER A 67 2.89 7.73 -3.45
C SER A 67 2.23 8.76 -4.37
N VAL A 68 1.99 9.96 -3.84
CA VAL A 68 1.47 11.12 -4.57
C VAL A 68 2.57 11.82 -5.37
N SER A 69 3.74 12.01 -4.77
CA SER A 69 4.84 12.73 -5.42
C SER A 69 5.56 11.89 -6.48
N SER A 70 5.91 12.50 -7.60
CA SER A 70 6.79 11.90 -8.62
C SER A 70 8.28 12.18 -8.35
N ALA A 71 8.60 12.99 -7.34
CA ALA A 71 9.98 13.35 -7.04
C ALA A 71 10.76 12.13 -6.49
N PRO A 72 11.99 11.87 -6.95
CA PRO A 72 12.84 10.86 -6.36
C PRO A 72 13.18 11.27 -4.92
N GLY A 73 12.64 10.53 -3.95
CA GLY A 73 12.97 10.68 -2.54
C GLY A 73 14.24 9.90 -2.17
N SER A 74 14.96 10.34 -1.15
CA SER A 74 16.09 9.59 -0.59
C SER A 74 15.64 8.22 -0.08
N ASP A 75 16.49 7.19 -0.18
CA ASP A 75 16.18 5.90 0.43
C ASP A 75 16.09 6.06 1.96
N ILE A 76 14.98 5.59 2.55
CA ILE A 76 14.74 5.60 4.00
C ILE A 76 14.63 4.15 4.46
N THR A 77 15.44 3.74 5.44
CA THR A 77 15.39 2.39 6.02
C THR A 77 14.00 2.08 6.56
N GLY A 78 13.46 0.90 6.23
CA GLY A 78 12.11 0.48 6.62
C GLY A 78 10.97 1.08 5.80
N LEU A 79 11.25 1.99 4.84
CA LEU A 79 10.27 2.52 3.91
C LEU A 79 10.36 1.79 2.56
N PRO A 80 9.27 1.19 2.05
CA PRO A 80 9.28 0.56 0.74
C PRO A 80 9.61 1.55 -0.37
N ARG A 81 10.39 1.09 -1.35
CA ARG A 81 10.77 1.87 -2.54
C ARG A 81 9.67 1.80 -3.58
N ILE A 82 9.21 2.98 -3.99
CA ILE A 82 8.26 3.14 -5.09
C ILE A 82 9.06 3.38 -6.38
N THR A 83 8.89 2.51 -7.36
CA THR A 83 9.51 2.61 -8.69
C THR A 83 8.40 2.75 -9.71
N ARG A 84 8.43 3.83 -10.48
CA ARG A 84 7.50 4.08 -11.58
C ARG A 84 8.16 3.62 -12.88
N HIS A 85 7.43 2.86 -13.69
CA HIS A 85 7.90 2.32 -14.97
C HIS A 85 7.38 3.16 -16.13
N ASP A 86 8.04 3.08 -17.29
CA ASP A 86 7.68 3.87 -18.49
C ASP A 86 6.29 3.54 -19.05
N ASP A 87 5.78 2.34 -18.74
CA ASP A 87 4.42 1.89 -19.10
C ASP A 87 3.33 2.36 -18.12
N GLY A 88 3.70 3.16 -17.12
CA GLY A 88 2.81 3.69 -16.09
C GLY A 88 2.55 2.75 -14.90
N ARG A 89 3.07 1.52 -14.92
CA ARG A 89 3.00 0.63 -13.75
C ARG A 89 3.84 1.17 -12.61
N VAL A 90 3.50 0.76 -11.40
CA VAL A 90 4.24 1.11 -10.18
C VAL A 90 4.62 -0.16 -9.44
N SER A 91 5.93 -0.36 -9.25
CA SER A 91 6.46 -1.38 -8.34
C SER A 91 6.70 -0.77 -6.96
N VAL A 92 6.23 -1.44 -5.91
CA VAL A 92 6.56 -1.14 -4.53
C VAL A 92 7.35 -2.31 -3.96
N SER A 93 8.63 -2.10 -3.66
CA SER A 93 9.54 -3.13 -3.16
C SER A 93 10.04 -2.83 -1.75
N SER A 94 10.03 -3.85 -0.90
CA SER A 94 10.62 -3.82 0.43
C SER A 94 11.99 -4.50 0.38
N ARG A 95 13.06 -3.77 0.73
CA ARG A 95 14.41 -4.36 0.82
C ARG A 95 14.54 -5.34 1.97
N ASP A 96 13.82 -5.07 3.06
CA ASP A 96 13.93 -5.87 4.30
C ASP A 96 13.24 -7.23 4.16
N THR A 97 12.16 -7.30 3.38
CA THR A 97 11.34 -8.53 3.23
C THR A 97 11.42 -9.17 1.85
N ALA A 98 12.19 -8.60 0.92
CA ALA A 98 12.30 -9.03 -0.48
C ALA A 98 10.94 -9.17 -1.21
N VAL A 99 9.91 -8.45 -0.73
CA VAL A 99 8.58 -8.44 -1.34
C VAL A 99 8.51 -7.32 -2.36
N GLU A 100 8.00 -7.62 -3.56
CA GLU A 100 7.63 -6.65 -4.57
C GLU A 100 6.15 -6.80 -4.93
N LEU A 101 5.41 -5.68 -4.92
CA LEU A 101 4.05 -5.58 -5.43
C LEU A 101 4.05 -4.69 -6.67
N ILE A 102 3.40 -5.13 -7.74
CA ILE A 102 3.31 -4.39 -9.00
C ILE A 102 1.87 -3.98 -9.22
N PHE A 103 1.62 -2.68 -9.31
CA PHE A 103 0.32 -2.09 -9.54
C PHE A 103 0.19 -1.55 -10.95
N THR A 104 -1.00 -1.70 -11.55
CA THR A 104 -1.35 -1.05 -12.81
C THR A 104 -1.50 0.47 -12.63
N PRO A 105 -1.49 1.27 -13.72
CA PRO A 105 -1.73 2.71 -13.61
C PRO A 105 -3.06 3.05 -12.93
N ASP A 106 -4.12 2.31 -13.24
CA ASP A 106 -5.46 2.52 -12.67
C ASP A 106 -5.52 2.16 -11.19
N GLU A 107 -4.87 1.06 -10.81
CA GLU A 107 -4.71 0.62 -9.42
C GLU A 107 -4.02 1.69 -8.59
N TRP A 108 -2.91 2.22 -9.11
CA TRP A 108 -2.14 3.25 -8.43
C TRP A 108 -2.90 4.57 -8.33
N THR A 109 -3.66 4.94 -9.37
CA THR A 109 -4.50 6.13 -9.37
C THR A 109 -5.62 6.04 -8.32
N ALA A 110 -6.27 4.87 -8.21
CA ALA A 110 -7.27 4.63 -7.17
C ALA A 110 -6.66 4.73 -5.75
N PHE A 111 -5.46 4.17 -5.56
CA PHE A 111 -4.73 4.28 -4.30
C PHE A 111 -4.42 5.74 -3.93
N ILE A 112 -3.89 6.54 -4.87
CA ILE A 112 -3.62 7.97 -4.67
C ILE A 112 -4.89 8.73 -4.27
N ARG A 113 -6.05 8.42 -4.88
CA ARG A 113 -7.34 9.01 -4.48
C ARG A 113 -7.70 8.68 -3.03
N GLY A 114 -7.50 7.43 -2.61
CA GLY A 114 -7.70 7.02 -1.22
C GLY A 114 -6.78 7.74 -0.23
N VAL A 115 -5.51 7.96 -0.62
CA VAL A 115 -4.55 8.76 0.15
C VAL A 115 -5.04 10.21 0.30
N HIS A 116 -5.44 10.87 -0.79
CA HIS A 116 -5.95 12.24 -0.74
C HIS A 116 -7.26 12.38 0.05
N ALA A 117 -8.12 11.37 0.01
CA ALA A 117 -9.34 11.32 0.80
C ALA A 117 -9.11 11.03 2.29
N GLY A 118 -7.86 10.79 2.71
CA GLY A 118 -7.51 10.50 4.10
C GLY A 118 -8.01 9.13 4.60
N GLU A 119 -8.37 8.21 3.71
CA GLU A 119 -8.90 6.89 4.08
C GLU A 119 -7.90 6.03 4.86
N PHE A 120 -6.62 6.36 4.70
CA PHE A 120 -5.51 5.69 5.36
C PHE A 120 -4.89 6.52 6.48
N ASN A 121 -5.55 7.61 6.90
CA ASN A 121 -5.06 8.39 8.03
C ASN A 121 -5.21 7.57 9.32
N LEU A 122 -4.15 7.60 10.12
CA LEU A 122 -4.20 7.26 11.52
C LEU A 122 -5.10 8.30 12.19
N LEU A 123 -6.39 7.99 12.37
CA LEU A 123 -7.27 8.88 13.12
C LEU A 123 -6.75 8.93 14.57
N ALA A 124 -6.08 10.03 14.90
CA ALA A 124 -6.06 10.53 16.26
C ALA A 124 -7.48 11.07 16.52
N ALA A 125 -8.21 10.41 17.41
CA ALA A 125 -9.37 10.99 18.06
C ALA A 125 -8.90 11.73 19.32
#